data_AF-A0A0G2GGP5-F1
#
_entry.id   AF-A0A0G2GGP5-F1
#
_cell.length_a   1.000
_cell.length_b   1.000
_cell.length_c   1.000
_cell.angle_alpha   90.00
_cell.angle_beta   90.00
_cell.angle_gamma   90.00
#
_symmetry.space_group_name_H-M   'P 1'
#
loop_
_entity.id
_entity.type
_entity.pdbx_description
1 polymer ?
#
loop_
_entity_poly.entity_id
_entity_poly.type
_entity_poly.pdbx_seq_one_letter_code
_entity_poly.pdbx_strand_id
1 'polypeptide(L)'
;MTHTTKMDLLYSCLYSDLTIRCSDGRNIPAHKAVVCTQSTVLANACNPEHQFKEATSGVIDLTADEPATAMALLEYFYHHKYTVPAETTAGAFHAKVYAAGDYYQVNCLKEQAKSSFTTWLTGQLSRGSSQEDFFRAVEVIYDSTPESDRGLRDIVVEFVCNHTDIAGKKRAATDLLASTCPVFVTDLAVAFKAKATDYARLLKKATKCKHYACVSCNGKVHIDLSNFQPSHIVRCIHCGMGSRVRLWEIRVCA
;
A
#
# COMPACT_ATOMS: atom_id res chain seq x y z
N MET A 1 20.67 9.46 -36.30
CA MET A 1 20.06 10.56 -35.52
C MET A 1 19.49 9.94 -34.26
N THR A 2 20.08 10.20 -33.10
CA THR A 2 19.50 9.76 -31.83
C THR A 2 18.30 10.65 -31.53
N HIS A 3 17.10 10.07 -31.43
CA HIS A 3 15.91 10.82 -31.03
C HIS A 3 16.08 11.27 -29.58
N THR A 4 16.05 12.58 -29.32
CA THR A 4 16.04 13.15 -27.97
C THR A 4 14.79 12.67 -27.24
N THR A 5 14.99 11.95 -26.14
CA THR A 5 13.90 11.53 -25.24
C THR A 5 13.52 12.68 -24.31
N LYS A 6 12.33 12.59 -23.69
CA LYS A 6 11.97 13.53 -22.62
C LYS A 6 13.00 13.53 -21.48
N MET A 7 13.61 12.38 -21.18
CA MET A 7 14.64 12.29 -20.14
C MET A 7 15.89 13.11 -20.46
N ASP A 8 16.30 13.14 -21.74
CA ASP A 8 17.45 13.92 -22.17
C ASP A 8 17.22 15.42 -21.96
N LEU A 9 15.96 15.90 -22.01
CA LEU A 9 15.63 17.29 -21.73
C LEU A 9 15.85 17.67 -20.26
N LEU A 10 15.55 16.76 -19.32
CA LEU A 10 15.77 17.00 -17.88
C LEU A 10 17.26 17.21 -17.58
N TYR A 11 18.15 16.41 -18.16
CA TYR A 11 19.58 16.51 -17.88
C TYR A 11 20.31 17.55 -18.74
N SER A 12 19.92 17.72 -20.00
CA SER A 12 20.55 18.72 -20.88
C SER A 12 20.13 20.16 -20.55
N CYS A 13 19.00 20.33 -19.85
CA CYS A 13 18.40 21.63 -19.51
C CYS A 13 18.01 22.48 -20.74
N LEU A 14 18.07 21.93 -21.95
CA LEU A 14 17.74 22.63 -23.19
C LEU A 14 16.27 22.99 -23.23
N TYR A 15 15.96 24.25 -23.55
CA TYR A 15 14.60 24.82 -23.63
C TYR A 15 13.87 24.94 -22.28
N SER A 16 14.61 24.87 -21.17
CA SER A 16 14.04 25.10 -19.84
C SER A 16 13.48 26.52 -19.70
N ASP A 17 12.24 26.60 -19.21
CA ASP A 17 11.47 27.83 -18.96
C ASP A 17 10.90 27.87 -17.53
N LEU A 18 11.35 26.93 -16.69
CA LEU A 18 10.96 26.76 -15.30
C LEU A 18 12.20 26.38 -14.48
N THR A 19 12.22 26.78 -13.21
CA THR A 19 13.23 26.36 -12.24
C THR A 19 12.57 25.72 -11.03
N ILE A 20 13.10 24.60 -10.58
CA ILE A 20 12.68 23.92 -9.35
C ILE A 20 13.73 24.19 -8.28
N ARG A 21 13.32 24.81 -7.18
CA ARG A 21 14.20 25.08 -6.03
C ARG A 21 14.07 23.96 -5.00
N CYS A 22 15.19 23.32 -4.68
CA CYS A 22 15.29 22.26 -3.68
C CYS A 22 15.63 22.80 -2.29
N SER A 23 15.37 22.00 -1.26
CA SER A 23 15.65 22.29 0.15
C SER A 23 17.15 22.52 0.46
N ASP A 24 18.05 21.95 -0.34
CA ASP A 24 19.50 22.15 -0.22
C ASP A 24 20.03 23.39 -0.97
N GLY A 25 19.13 24.22 -1.52
CA GLY A 25 19.47 25.42 -2.28
C GLY A 25 19.85 25.17 -3.74
N ARG A 26 19.88 23.92 -4.21
CA ARG A 26 20.06 23.63 -5.64
C ARG A 26 18.83 24.06 -6.44
N ASN A 27 19.09 24.53 -7.65
CA ASN A 27 18.08 24.89 -8.64
C ASN A 27 18.18 23.94 -9.83
N ILE A 28 17.10 23.26 -10.15
CA ILE A 28 17.00 22.31 -11.27
C ILE A 28 16.21 22.96 -12.40
N PRO A 29 16.81 23.22 -13.57
CA PRO A 29 16.07 23.68 -14.74
C PRO A 29 15.05 22.63 -15.20
N ALA A 30 13.85 23.09 -15.56
CA ALA A 30 12.73 22.24 -15.95
C ALA A 30 11.87 22.92 -17.02
N HIS A 31 10.81 22.22 -17.46
CA HIS A 31 9.92 22.67 -18.53
C HIS A 31 8.49 22.78 -18.01
N LYS A 32 7.86 23.95 -18.13
CA LYS A 32 6.44 24.17 -17.75
C LYS A 32 5.54 23.18 -18.46
N ALA A 33 5.75 22.97 -19.76
CA ALA A 33 4.96 22.04 -20.57
C ALA A 33 5.02 20.58 -20.08
N VAL A 34 6.12 20.18 -19.44
CA VAL A 34 6.24 18.85 -18.82
C VAL A 34 5.65 18.88 -17.42
N VAL A 35 6.14 19.74 -16.53
CA VAL A 35 5.76 19.75 -15.11
C VAL A 35 4.26 20.03 -14.90
N CYS A 36 3.71 21.05 -15.57
CA CYS A 36 2.33 21.48 -15.38
C CYS A 36 1.31 20.49 -15.97
N THR A 37 1.70 19.63 -16.92
CA THR A 37 0.78 18.62 -17.46
C THR A 37 0.70 17.37 -16.59
N GLN A 38 1.62 17.21 -15.63
CA GLN A 38 1.70 16.02 -14.79
C GLN A 38 1.12 16.24 -13.38
N SER A 39 1.03 17.47 -12.91
CA SER A 39 0.49 17.81 -11.60
C SER A 39 -0.45 19.00 -11.70
N THR A 40 -1.71 18.83 -11.31
CA THR A 40 -2.69 19.91 -11.26
C THR A 40 -2.32 20.97 -10.23
N VAL A 41 -1.68 20.58 -9.12
CA VAL A 41 -1.17 21.50 -8.10
C VAL A 41 -0.13 22.43 -8.69
N LEU A 42 0.87 21.88 -9.39
CA LEU A 42 1.93 22.66 -10.01
C LEU A 42 1.42 23.45 -11.23
N ALA A 43 0.45 22.90 -11.98
CA ALA A 43 -0.22 23.62 -13.06
C ALA A 43 -0.90 24.88 -12.55
N ASN A 44 -1.65 24.76 -11.45
CA ASN A 44 -2.37 25.87 -10.84
C ASN A 44 -1.40 26.92 -10.28
N ALA A 45 -0.27 26.51 -9.70
CA ALA A 45 0.77 27.42 -9.24
C ALA A 45 1.38 28.23 -10.41
N CYS A 46 1.62 27.57 -11.55
CA CYS A 46 2.18 28.21 -12.74
C CYS A 46 1.15 28.94 -13.61
N ASN A 47 -0.15 28.85 -13.31
CA ASN A 47 -1.20 29.46 -14.11
C ASN A 47 -1.22 31.00 -13.89
N PRO A 48 -1.00 31.83 -14.93
CA PRO A 48 -1.05 33.28 -14.82
C PRO A 48 -2.37 33.83 -14.29
N GLU A 49 -3.49 33.13 -14.50
CA GLU A 49 -4.81 33.54 -14.03
C GLU A 49 -4.96 33.45 -12.50
N HIS A 50 -4.18 32.58 -11.85
CA HIS A 50 -4.31 32.29 -10.41
C HIS A 50 -3.47 33.23 -9.54
N GLN A 51 -2.69 34.15 -10.15
CA GLN A 51 -1.92 35.20 -9.47
C GLN A 51 -0.90 34.71 -8.41
N PHE A 52 -0.47 33.45 -8.51
CA PHE A 52 0.63 32.93 -7.70
C PHE A 52 1.98 33.45 -8.20
N LYS A 53 2.97 33.57 -7.29
CA LYS A 53 4.30 34.11 -7.62
C LYS A 53 5.07 33.21 -8.59
N GLU A 54 4.75 31.93 -8.64
CA GLU A 54 5.36 30.90 -9.49
C GLU A 54 5.07 31.20 -10.97
N ALA A 55 3.87 31.70 -11.29
CA ALA A 55 3.48 32.03 -12.66
C ALA A 55 4.37 33.13 -13.29
N THR A 56 4.74 34.14 -12.49
CA THR A 56 5.57 35.27 -12.94
C THR A 56 7.07 35.00 -12.75
N SER A 57 7.47 34.41 -11.62
CA SER A 57 8.88 34.14 -11.33
C SER A 57 9.45 32.97 -12.14
N GLY A 58 8.61 32.02 -12.58
CA GLY A 58 9.07 30.79 -13.21
C GLY A 58 9.86 29.89 -12.24
N VAL A 59 9.69 30.06 -10.93
CA VAL A 59 10.36 29.26 -9.90
C VAL A 59 9.31 28.56 -9.04
N ILE A 60 9.31 27.22 -9.04
CA ILE A 60 8.54 26.42 -8.08
C ILE A 60 9.45 26.05 -6.91
N ASP A 61 8.95 26.29 -5.70
CA ASP A 61 9.65 25.98 -4.47
C ASP A 61 9.21 24.62 -3.93
N LEU A 62 10.10 23.63 -3.97
CA LEU A 62 9.90 22.28 -3.40
C LEU A 62 10.76 22.06 -2.15
N THR A 63 11.08 23.11 -1.40
CA THR A 63 11.89 23.03 -0.17
C THR A 63 11.21 22.27 0.97
N ALA A 64 9.91 21.97 0.87
CA ALA A 64 9.23 21.09 1.81
C ALA A 64 9.63 19.61 1.65
N ASP A 65 10.11 19.22 0.46
CA ASP A 65 10.57 17.88 0.16
C ASP A 65 12.09 17.76 0.28
N GLU A 66 12.56 16.55 0.60
CA GLU A 66 13.98 16.24 0.46
C GLU A 66 14.40 16.29 -1.01
N PRO A 67 15.63 16.71 -1.33
CA PRO A 67 16.06 16.91 -2.72
C PRO A 67 15.95 15.64 -3.57
N ALA A 68 16.13 14.47 -2.96
CA ALA A 68 15.97 13.19 -3.64
C ALA A 68 14.51 12.87 -4.00
N THR A 69 13.56 13.25 -3.14
CA THR A 69 12.12 13.09 -3.40
C THR A 69 11.66 14.07 -4.48
N ALA A 70 12.13 15.32 -4.43
CA ALA A 70 11.90 16.30 -5.50
C ALA A 70 12.46 15.82 -6.84
N MET A 71 13.66 15.24 -6.85
CA MET A 71 14.24 14.67 -8.08
C MET A 71 13.43 13.47 -8.58
N ALA A 72 12.97 12.56 -7.70
CA ALA A 72 12.11 11.44 -8.11
C ALA A 72 10.78 11.91 -8.71
N LEU A 73 10.19 12.98 -8.18
CA LEU A 73 9.00 13.61 -8.75
C LEU A 73 9.27 14.12 -10.17
N LEU A 74 10.40 14.82 -10.37
CA LEU A 74 10.79 15.29 -11.70
C LEU A 74 11.08 14.15 -12.66
N GLU A 75 11.89 13.16 -12.26
CA GLU A 75 12.12 11.94 -13.02
C GLU A 75 10.80 11.34 -13.53
N TYR A 76 9.82 11.20 -12.63
CA TYR A 76 8.51 10.70 -12.99
C TYR A 76 7.80 11.55 -14.04
N PHE A 77 7.87 12.88 -13.95
CA PHE A 77 7.24 13.77 -14.93
C PHE A 77 7.82 13.64 -16.34
N TYR A 78 9.11 13.33 -16.47
CA TYR A 78 9.74 13.18 -17.78
C TYR A 78 9.61 11.76 -18.36
N HIS A 79 9.57 10.72 -17.52
CA HIS A 79 9.66 9.34 -18.02
C HIS A 79 8.77 8.29 -17.32
N HIS A 80 7.88 8.71 -16.42
CA HIS A 80 6.92 7.86 -15.70
C HIS A 80 7.54 6.74 -14.85
N LYS A 81 8.79 6.93 -14.43
CA LYS A 81 9.46 6.12 -13.40
C LYS A 81 10.29 7.05 -12.53
N TYR A 82 10.79 6.52 -11.43
CA TYR A 82 11.78 7.20 -10.61
C TYR A 82 12.78 6.17 -10.09
N THR A 83 13.96 6.64 -9.74
CA THR A 83 15.04 5.81 -9.22
C THR A 83 15.17 5.98 -7.70
N VAL A 84 15.56 4.90 -7.02
CA VAL A 84 15.86 4.95 -5.60
C VAL A 84 17.35 5.30 -5.44
N PRO A 85 17.71 6.39 -4.75
CA PRO A 85 19.11 6.73 -4.52
C PRO A 85 19.81 5.66 -3.67
N ALA A 86 21.05 5.31 -4.02
CA ALA A 86 21.81 4.24 -3.38
C ALA A 86 22.06 4.44 -1.88
N GLU A 87 22.16 5.70 -1.43
CA GLU A 87 22.41 6.07 -0.03
C GLU A 87 21.13 6.11 0.81
N THR A 88 19.98 5.83 0.19
CA THR A 88 18.69 5.85 0.87
C THR A 88 18.16 4.45 1.15
N THR A 89 17.42 4.42 2.23
CA THR A 89 16.55 3.34 2.65
C THR A 89 15.36 3.26 1.69
N ALA A 90 15.35 2.24 0.85
CA ALA A 90 14.35 2.10 -0.21
C ALA A 90 12.90 2.17 0.31
N GLY A 91 12.59 1.52 1.44
CA GLY A 91 11.26 1.57 2.06
C GLY A 91 10.83 2.98 2.44
N ALA A 92 11.64 3.69 3.23
CA ALA A 92 11.35 5.08 3.60
C ALA A 92 11.30 6.01 2.38
N PHE A 93 12.15 5.77 1.37
CA PHE A 93 12.15 6.57 0.15
C PHE A 93 10.85 6.38 -0.65
N HIS A 94 10.40 5.15 -0.86
CA HIS A 94 9.10 4.88 -1.49
C HIS A 94 7.94 5.50 -0.71
N ALA A 95 7.99 5.51 0.63
CA ALA A 95 6.99 6.19 1.46
C ALA A 95 6.98 7.72 1.24
N LYS A 96 8.14 8.37 1.16
CA LYS A 96 8.25 9.81 0.83
C LYS A 96 7.69 10.11 -0.56
N VAL A 97 8.04 9.31 -1.56
CA VAL A 97 7.51 9.47 -2.93
C VAL A 97 6.01 9.21 -2.99
N TYR A 98 5.49 8.28 -2.19
CA TYR A 98 4.05 8.05 -2.04
C TYR A 98 3.32 9.29 -1.52
N ALA A 99 3.83 9.89 -0.43
CA ALA A 99 3.28 11.13 0.14
C ALA A 99 3.37 12.30 -0.84
N ALA A 100 4.51 12.46 -1.54
CA ALA A 100 4.66 13.47 -2.59
C ALA A 100 3.65 13.26 -3.75
N GLY A 101 3.43 12.01 -4.16
CA GLY A 101 2.43 11.68 -5.17
C GLY A 101 1.02 12.12 -4.78
N ASP A 102 0.66 12.05 -3.50
CA ASP A 102 -0.61 12.57 -3.00
C ASP A 102 -0.62 14.11 -2.96
N TYR A 103 0.41 14.71 -2.35
CA TYR A 103 0.50 16.15 -2.17
C TYR A 103 0.45 16.91 -3.50
N TYR A 104 1.20 16.44 -4.50
CA TYR A 104 1.23 17.03 -5.85
C TYR A 104 0.12 16.50 -6.77
N GLN A 105 -0.81 15.69 -6.26
CA GLN A 105 -1.95 15.13 -7.00
C GLN A 105 -1.54 14.34 -8.26
N VAL A 106 -0.50 13.51 -8.11
CA VAL A 106 0.06 12.64 -9.14
C VAL A 106 -0.27 11.18 -8.78
N ASN A 107 -1.54 10.80 -8.95
CA ASN A 107 -2.05 9.49 -8.52
C ASN A 107 -1.25 8.30 -9.09
N CYS A 108 -0.82 8.38 -10.34
CA CYS A 108 -0.04 7.30 -10.95
C CYS A 108 1.37 7.15 -10.31
N LEU A 109 1.97 8.24 -9.81
CA LEU A 109 3.22 8.19 -9.03
C LEU A 109 2.97 7.58 -7.65
N LYS A 110 1.89 8.01 -6.99
CA LYS A 110 1.45 7.46 -5.69
C LYS A 110 1.27 5.93 -5.78
N GLU A 111 0.55 5.44 -6.78
CA GLU A 111 0.35 4.00 -6.98
C GLU A 111 1.64 3.26 -7.37
N GLN A 112 2.50 3.86 -8.20
CA GLN A 112 3.81 3.28 -8.50
C GLN A 112 4.66 3.15 -7.23
N ALA A 113 4.68 4.17 -6.37
CA ALA A 113 5.41 4.14 -5.11
C ALA A 113 4.87 3.10 -4.13
N LYS A 114 3.55 2.94 -4.05
CA LYS A 114 2.89 1.87 -3.29
C LYS A 114 3.31 0.48 -3.77
N SER A 115 3.30 0.27 -5.08
CA SER A 115 3.70 -1.01 -5.69
C SER A 115 5.18 -1.32 -5.43
N SER A 116 6.06 -0.33 -5.60
CA SER A 116 7.50 -0.48 -5.34
C SER A 116 7.77 -0.75 -3.86
N PHE A 117 7.08 -0.04 -2.95
CA PHE A 117 7.15 -0.30 -1.51
C PHE A 117 6.74 -1.73 -1.16
N THR A 118 5.63 -2.22 -1.72
CA THR A 118 5.14 -3.59 -1.48
C THR A 118 6.15 -4.63 -1.96
N THR A 119 6.78 -4.38 -3.10
CA THR A 119 7.83 -5.25 -3.66
C THR A 119 9.07 -5.27 -2.76
N TRP A 120 9.50 -4.10 -2.29
CA TRP A 120 10.59 -3.98 -1.32
C TRP A 120 10.26 -4.72 -0.02
N LEU A 121 9.06 -4.50 0.55
CA LEU A 121 8.64 -5.07 1.83
C LEU A 121 8.57 -6.61 1.79
N THR A 122 8.01 -7.18 0.72
CA THR A 122 7.95 -8.64 0.57
C THR A 122 9.34 -9.25 0.34
N GLY A 123 10.24 -8.53 -0.32
CA GLY A 123 11.64 -8.94 -0.49
C GLY A 123 12.47 -8.94 0.81
N GLN A 124 12.08 -8.16 1.82
CA GLN A 124 12.76 -8.10 3.13
C GLN A 124 12.76 -9.46 3.85
N LEU A 125 11.68 -10.24 3.70
CA LEU A 125 11.55 -11.58 4.30
C LEU A 125 12.62 -12.55 3.81
N SER A 126 13.03 -12.42 2.55
CA SER A 126 14.00 -13.32 1.92
C SER A 126 15.45 -12.90 2.12
N ARG A 127 15.71 -11.64 2.45
CA ARG A 127 17.06 -11.04 2.41
C ARG A 127 17.70 -10.84 3.77
N GLY A 128 17.03 -11.20 4.87
CA GLY A 128 17.55 -10.94 6.23
C GLY A 128 17.85 -9.47 6.46
N SER A 129 17.05 -8.59 5.84
CA SER A 129 17.23 -7.15 5.86
C SER A 129 17.06 -6.56 7.27
N SER A 130 17.67 -5.40 7.52
CA SER A 130 17.69 -4.78 8.85
C SER A 130 16.27 -4.42 9.30
N GLN A 131 15.88 -4.85 10.51
CA GLN A 131 14.64 -4.42 11.16
C GLN A 131 14.56 -2.88 11.27
N GLU A 132 15.70 -2.20 11.34
CA GLU A 132 15.77 -0.74 11.38
C GLU A 132 15.24 -0.09 10.10
N ASP A 133 15.48 -0.70 8.94
CA ASP A 133 14.98 -0.19 7.66
C ASP A 133 13.45 -0.27 7.59
N PHE A 134 12.88 -1.34 8.15
CA PHE A 134 11.44 -1.50 8.29
C PHE A 134 10.84 -0.44 9.23
N PHE A 135 11.38 -0.28 10.43
CA PHE A 135 10.83 0.67 11.40
C PHE A 135 10.92 2.11 10.94
N ARG A 136 12.03 2.51 10.32
CA ARG A 136 12.17 3.84 9.73
C ARG A 136 11.20 4.07 8.57
N ALA A 137 10.89 3.04 7.79
CA ALA A 137 9.87 3.14 6.76
C ALA A 137 8.46 3.32 7.37
N VAL A 138 8.15 2.59 8.45
CA VAL A 138 6.89 2.76 9.19
C VAL A 138 6.77 4.16 9.77
N GLU A 139 7.81 4.68 10.42
CA GLU A 139 7.84 6.05 10.96
C GLU A 139 7.51 7.07 9.86
N VAL A 140 8.23 7.01 8.73
CA VAL A 140 7.98 7.90 7.59
C VAL A 140 6.55 7.75 7.04
N ILE A 141 5.99 6.53 6.95
CA ILE A 141 4.61 6.34 6.48
C ILE A 141 3.64 7.09 7.40
N TYR A 142 3.77 6.95 8.71
CA TYR A 142 2.82 7.53 9.65
C TYR A 142 3.02 9.04 9.83
N ASP A 143 4.23 9.56 9.62
CA ASP A 143 4.52 10.99 9.69
C ASP A 143 4.13 11.75 8.42
N SER A 144 4.23 11.11 7.25
CA SER A 144 4.02 11.76 5.94
C SER A 144 2.63 11.53 5.34
N THR A 145 1.80 10.69 5.95
CA THR A 145 0.42 10.43 5.49
C THR A 145 -0.59 10.78 6.58
N PRO A 146 -1.78 11.31 6.27
CA PRO A 146 -2.84 11.49 7.26
C PRO A 146 -3.49 10.16 7.66
N GLU A 147 -4.19 10.11 8.79
CA GLU A 147 -4.89 8.89 9.28
C GLU A 147 -5.93 8.34 8.28
N SER A 148 -6.51 9.22 7.47
CA SER A 148 -7.46 8.85 6.41
C SER A 148 -6.79 8.12 5.24
N ASP A 149 -5.48 8.27 5.05
CA ASP A 149 -4.75 7.53 4.02
C ASP A 149 -4.37 6.13 4.54
N ARG A 150 -5.16 5.14 4.13
CA ARG A 150 -4.97 3.75 4.51
C ARG A 150 -4.04 2.97 3.58
N GLY A 151 -3.50 3.58 2.53
CA GLY A 151 -2.81 2.86 1.46
C GLY A 151 -1.56 2.11 1.91
N LEU A 152 -0.52 2.82 2.36
CA LEU A 152 0.69 2.20 2.89
C LEU A 152 0.53 1.72 4.34
N ARG A 153 -0.32 2.40 5.13
CA ARG A 153 -0.59 2.05 6.53
C ARG A 153 -1.15 0.64 6.68
N ASP A 154 -2.14 0.27 5.86
CA ASP A 154 -2.72 -1.08 5.89
C ASP A 154 -1.73 -2.13 5.42
N ILE A 155 -0.88 -1.82 4.43
CA ILE A 155 0.15 -2.75 3.91
C ILE A 155 1.12 -3.16 5.03
N VAL A 156 1.66 -2.19 5.79
CA VAL A 156 2.61 -2.52 6.86
C VAL A 156 1.95 -3.24 8.03
N VAL A 157 0.71 -2.87 8.38
CA VAL A 157 -0.07 -3.55 9.41
C VAL A 157 -0.35 -5.00 9.01
N GLU A 158 -0.83 -5.21 7.78
CA GLU A 158 -1.11 -6.54 7.25
C GLU A 158 0.16 -7.41 7.22
N PHE A 159 1.28 -6.83 6.77
CA PHE A 159 2.57 -7.51 6.74
C PHE A 159 2.97 -8.01 8.13
N VAL A 160 2.95 -7.15 9.17
CA VAL A 160 3.29 -7.57 10.54
C VAL A 160 2.31 -8.63 11.05
N CYS A 161 1.01 -8.46 10.80
CA CYS A 161 0.00 -9.43 11.25
C CYS A 161 0.12 -10.79 10.54
N ASN A 162 0.76 -10.89 9.38
CA ASN A 162 1.01 -12.16 8.67
C ASN A 162 2.36 -12.80 9.04
N HIS A 163 3.25 -12.04 9.68
CA HIS A 163 4.59 -12.47 10.07
C HIS A 163 4.76 -12.27 11.58
N THR A 164 4.00 -13.06 12.36
CA THR A 164 3.93 -12.93 13.83
C THR A 164 5.27 -13.20 14.53
N ASP A 165 6.25 -13.76 13.84
CA ASP A 165 7.64 -13.86 14.28
C ASP A 165 8.36 -12.50 14.33
N ILE A 166 7.95 -11.52 13.52
CA ILE A 166 8.41 -10.12 13.55
C ILE A 166 7.83 -9.40 14.78
N ALA A 167 6.55 -9.62 15.10
CA ALA A 167 5.89 -9.05 16.28
C ALA A 167 6.30 -9.72 17.60
N GLY A 168 6.65 -11.02 17.56
CA GLY A 168 6.98 -11.82 18.73
C GLY A 168 8.46 -11.79 19.15
N LYS A 169 9.38 -11.34 18.29
CA LYS A 169 10.82 -11.31 18.60
C LYS A 169 11.28 -9.88 18.93
N LYS A 170 11.46 -9.65 20.24
CA LYS A 170 12.04 -8.50 20.98
C LYS A 170 11.03 -7.48 21.49
N ARG A 171 10.77 -7.54 22.81
CA ARG A 171 10.15 -6.45 23.61
C ARG A 171 10.72 -5.08 23.28
N ALA A 172 12.05 -4.98 23.10
CA ALA A 172 12.70 -3.72 22.76
C ALA A 172 12.20 -3.07 21.45
N ALA A 173 11.85 -3.87 20.42
CA ALA A 173 11.36 -3.33 19.15
C ALA A 173 9.89 -2.90 19.23
N THR A 174 9.08 -3.63 20.01
CA THR A 174 7.68 -3.25 20.28
C THR A 174 7.58 -2.04 21.20
N ASP A 175 8.48 -1.94 22.18
CA ASP A 175 8.53 -0.81 23.11
C ASP A 175 9.02 0.45 22.39
N LEU A 176 10.02 0.32 21.50
CA LEU A 176 10.50 1.40 20.63
C LEU A 176 9.41 1.87 19.65
N LEU A 177 8.70 0.94 19.01
CA LEU A 177 7.56 1.28 18.15
C LEU A 177 6.43 1.95 18.93
N ALA A 178 6.15 1.51 20.15
CA ALA A 178 5.13 2.12 20.99
C ALA A 178 5.50 3.55 21.43
N SER A 179 6.79 3.83 21.65
CA SER A 179 7.24 5.20 21.95
C SER A 179 7.29 6.10 20.73
N THR A 180 7.64 5.58 19.54
CA THR A 180 7.88 6.39 18.34
C THR A 180 6.64 6.53 17.46
N CYS A 181 5.76 5.52 17.42
CA CYS A 181 4.56 5.55 16.58
C CYS A 181 3.32 4.92 17.27
N PRO A 182 2.67 5.65 18.20
CA PRO A 182 1.49 5.13 18.94
C PRO A 182 0.30 4.78 18.04
N VAL A 183 0.12 5.51 16.94
CA VAL A 183 -0.97 5.28 15.98
C VAL A 183 -0.77 3.94 15.26
N PHE A 184 0.45 3.61 14.86
CA PHE A 184 0.76 2.30 14.27
C PHE A 184 0.48 1.15 15.24
N VAL A 185 0.85 1.30 16.52
CA VAL A 185 0.55 0.28 17.54
C VAL A 185 -0.96 0.10 17.73
N THR A 186 -1.72 1.20 17.67
CA THR A 186 -3.18 1.17 17.73
C THR A 186 -3.75 0.41 16.53
N ASP A 187 -3.28 0.70 15.32
CA ASP A 187 -3.71 0.02 14.10
C ASP A 187 -3.37 -1.48 14.14
N LEU A 188 -2.19 -1.85 14.63
CA LEU A 188 -1.81 -3.25 14.86
C LEU A 188 -2.73 -3.94 15.86
N ALA A 189 -3.02 -3.30 17.00
CA ALA A 189 -3.90 -3.88 18.02
C ALA A 189 -5.31 -4.12 17.47
N VAL A 190 -5.85 -3.17 16.70
CA VAL A 190 -7.14 -3.30 16.02
C VAL A 190 -7.10 -4.46 15.02
N ALA A 191 -6.06 -4.55 14.19
CA ALA A 191 -5.90 -5.61 13.20
C ALA A 191 -5.75 -7.00 13.83
N PHE A 192 -4.96 -7.15 14.90
CA PHE A 192 -4.83 -8.41 15.63
C PHE A 192 -6.16 -8.84 16.25
N LYS A 193 -6.91 -7.91 16.85
CA LYS A 193 -8.25 -8.20 17.40
C LYS A 193 -9.22 -8.62 16.31
N ALA A 194 -9.19 -7.97 15.14
CA ALA A 194 -10.01 -8.35 13.99
C ALA A 194 -9.67 -9.78 13.53
N LYS A 195 -8.38 -10.11 13.35
CA LYS A 195 -7.96 -11.47 12.97
C LYS A 195 -8.35 -12.53 14.01
N ALA A 196 -8.21 -12.26 15.30
CA ALA A 196 -8.64 -13.17 16.35
C ALA A 196 -10.16 -13.40 16.31
N THR A 197 -10.92 -12.34 16.06
CA THR A 197 -12.39 -12.42 15.90
C THR A 197 -12.77 -13.23 14.67
N ASP A 198 -12.07 -13.04 13.55
CA ASP A 198 -12.26 -13.80 12.32
C ASP A 198 -11.94 -15.28 12.51
N TYR A 199 -10.82 -15.60 13.17
CA TYR A 199 -10.47 -16.97 13.50
C TYR A 199 -11.51 -17.62 14.42
N ALA A 200 -11.96 -16.93 15.47
CA ALA A 200 -13.03 -17.41 16.33
C ALA A 200 -14.34 -17.64 15.58
N ARG A 201 -14.68 -16.78 14.61
CA ARG A 201 -15.84 -16.94 13.73
C ARG A 201 -15.67 -18.16 12.81
N LEU A 202 -14.50 -18.36 12.22
CA LEU A 202 -14.19 -19.52 11.38
C LEU A 202 -14.24 -20.82 12.19
N LEU A 203 -13.68 -20.83 13.41
CA LEU A 203 -13.80 -21.97 14.32
C LEU A 203 -15.25 -22.27 14.69
N LYS A 204 -16.04 -21.26 15.06
CA LYS A 204 -17.48 -21.43 15.33
C LYS A 204 -18.26 -21.93 14.12
N LYS A 205 -17.86 -21.55 12.91
CA LYS A 205 -18.45 -22.07 11.66
C LYS A 205 -18.03 -23.52 11.44
N ALA A 206 -16.75 -23.84 11.63
CA ALA A 206 -16.23 -25.18 11.47
C ALA A 206 -16.86 -26.17 12.47
N THR A 207 -17.10 -25.76 13.72
CA THR A 207 -17.77 -26.61 14.73
C THR A 207 -19.25 -26.84 14.46
N LYS A 208 -19.91 -26.01 13.66
CA LYS A 208 -21.30 -26.21 13.21
C LYS A 208 -21.41 -27.17 12.03
N CYS A 209 -20.37 -27.29 11.23
CA CYS A 209 -20.32 -28.27 10.16
C CYS A 209 -20.29 -29.69 10.74
N LYS A 210 -21.03 -30.61 10.10
CA LYS A 210 -20.96 -32.04 10.40
C LYS A 210 -20.70 -32.84 9.13
N HIS A 211 -20.24 -34.07 9.30
CA HIS A 211 -20.15 -35.02 8.20
C HIS A 211 -21.51 -35.68 7.98
N TYR A 212 -21.97 -35.72 6.73
CA TYR A 212 -23.19 -36.41 6.33
C TYR A 212 -22.94 -37.32 5.13
N ALA A 213 -23.74 -38.37 4.97
CA ALA A 213 -23.71 -39.26 3.80
C ALA A 213 -24.87 -38.96 2.83
N CYS A 214 -24.55 -38.68 1.57
CA CYS A 214 -25.56 -38.42 0.53
C CYS A 214 -26.49 -39.61 0.30
N VAL A 215 -27.81 -39.39 0.30
CA VAL A 215 -28.85 -40.42 0.10
C VAL A 215 -28.68 -41.20 -1.21
N SER A 216 -28.14 -40.55 -2.25
CA SER A 216 -27.99 -41.15 -3.58
C SER A 216 -26.64 -41.81 -3.78
N CYS A 217 -25.53 -41.07 -3.65
CA CYS A 217 -24.19 -41.60 -3.97
C CYS A 217 -23.40 -42.11 -2.77
N ASN A 218 -23.94 -41.99 -1.55
CA ASN A 218 -23.28 -42.30 -0.29
C ASN A 218 -21.96 -41.54 -0.02
N GLY A 219 -21.63 -40.54 -0.85
CA GLY A 219 -20.46 -39.69 -0.65
C GLY A 219 -20.55 -38.91 0.65
N LYS A 220 -19.46 -38.91 1.43
CA LYS A 220 -19.33 -38.13 2.66
C LYS A 220 -19.09 -36.66 2.31
N VAL A 221 -19.87 -35.78 2.94
CA VAL A 221 -19.83 -34.34 2.73
C VAL A 221 -19.79 -33.61 4.05
N HIS A 222 -19.02 -32.53 4.14
CA HIS A 222 -18.92 -31.69 5.33
C HIS A 222 -19.76 -30.43 5.11
N ILE A 223 -20.89 -30.32 5.80
CA ILE A 223 -21.89 -29.26 5.55
C ILE A 223 -22.34 -28.64 6.88
N ASP A 224 -22.54 -27.32 6.91
CA ASP A 224 -23.26 -26.64 7.98
C ASP A 224 -24.76 -26.56 7.61
N LEU A 225 -25.59 -27.35 8.30
CA LEU A 225 -27.05 -27.34 8.12
C LEU A 225 -27.77 -26.44 9.13
N SER A 226 -27.05 -25.78 10.05
CA SER A 226 -27.65 -25.06 11.19
C SER A 226 -28.55 -23.88 10.82
N ASN A 227 -28.41 -23.32 9.62
CA ASN A 227 -29.23 -22.23 9.11
C ASN A 227 -30.36 -22.67 8.16
N PHE A 228 -30.57 -23.98 7.97
CA PHE A 228 -31.59 -24.49 7.06
C PHE A 228 -32.79 -25.07 7.81
N GLN A 229 -33.99 -24.79 7.32
CA GLN A 229 -35.21 -25.44 7.81
C GLN A 229 -35.25 -26.91 7.31
N PRO A 230 -35.88 -27.83 8.06
CA PRO A 230 -35.98 -29.25 7.67
C PRO A 230 -36.58 -29.50 6.28
N SER A 231 -37.37 -28.54 5.76
CA SER A 231 -38.00 -28.57 4.43
C SER A 231 -37.09 -28.12 3.29
N HIS A 232 -36.02 -27.38 3.56
CA HIS A 232 -35.09 -26.88 2.54
C HIS A 232 -34.35 -28.02 1.84
N ILE A 233 -34.00 -27.82 0.57
CA ILE A 233 -33.25 -28.78 -0.26
C ILE A 233 -31.80 -28.35 -0.33
N VAL A 234 -30.89 -29.25 0.07
CA VAL A 234 -29.44 -29.09 -0.06
C VAL A 234 -28.93 -30.12 -1.06
N ARG A 235 -28.09 -29.69 -2.01
CA ARG A 235 -27.53 -30.53 -3.06
C ARG A 235 -26.21 -31.17 -2.62
N CYS A 236 -26.03 -32.44 -2.96
CA CYS A 236 -24.77 -33.14 -2.78
C CYS A 236 -23.69 -32.54 -3.69
N ILE A 237 -22.50 -32.26 -3.15
CA ILE A 237 -21.37 -31.74 -3.93
C ILE A 237 -20.77 -32.79 -4.89
N HIS A 238 -20.99 -34.08 -4.63
CA HIS A 238 -20.40 -35.17 -5.42
C HIS A 238 -21.28 -35.60 -6.60
N CYS A 239 -22.60 -35.71 -6.40
CA CYS A 239 -23.53 -36.18 -7.45
C CYS A 239 -24.61 -35.17 -7.86
N GLY A 240 -24.62 -33.97 -7.27
CA GLY A 240 -25.59 -32.91 -7.58
C GLY A 240 -27.04 -33.15 -7.13
N MET A 241 -27.33 -34.35 -6.59
CA MET A 241 -28.67 -34.72 -6.13
C MET A 241 -29.12 -33.83 -4.96
N GLY A 242 -30.31 -33.25 -5.09
CA GLY A 242 -30.96 -32.48 -4.03
C GLY A 242 -31.68 -33.38 -3.04
N SER A 243 -31.53 -33.13 -1.74
CA SER A 243 -32.30 -33.83 -0.70
C SER A 243 -32.70 -32.86 0.41
N ARG A 244 -33.85 -33.10 1.04
CA ARG A 244 -34.34 -32.26 2.14
C ARG A 244 -33.39 -32.35 3.33
N VAL A 245 -33.18 -31.26 4.05
CA VAL A 245 -32.28 -31.19 5.22
C VAL A 245 -32.56 -32.29 6.25
N ARG A 246 -33.84 -32.55 6.56
CA ARG A 246 -34.22 -33.67 7.46
C ARG A 246 -33.67 -35.04 7.05
N LEU A 247 -33.48 -35.29 5.74
CA LEU A 247 -32.93 -36.55 5.23
C LEU A 247 -31.41 -36.61 5.38
N TRP A 248 -30.73 -35.47 5.36
CA TRP A 248 -29.31 -35.36 5.68
C TRP A 248 -29.08 -35.61 7.16
N GLU A 249 -29.89 -35.02 8.05
CA GLU A 249 -29.74 -35.12 9.51
C GLU A 249 -29.87 -36.54 10.08
N ILE A 250 -30.58 -37.43 9.39
CA ILE A 250 -30.66 -38.87 9.76
C ILE A 250 -29.37 -39.62 9.39
N ARG A 251 -28.56 -39.08 8.46
CA ARG A 251 -27.35 -39.70 7.91
C ARG A 251 -26.08 -38.96 8.31
N VAL A 252 -26.05 -38.42 9.53
CA VAL A 252 -24.84 -37.88 10.15
C VAL A 252 -23.83 -39.00 10.33
N CYS A 253 -22.61 -38.79 9.86
CA CYS A 253 -21.48 -39.69 10.11
C CYS A 253 -20.81 -39.33 11.44
N ALA A 254 -20.25 -40.34 12.12
CA ALA A 254 -19.28 -40.11 13.18
C ALA A 254 -17.99 -39.48 12.63
#